data_AF-T1A549-F1
#
_entry.id   AF-T1A549-F1
#
_cell.length_a   1.000
_cell.length_b   1.000
_cell.length_c   1.000
_cell.angle_alpha   90.00
_cell.angle_beta   90.00
_cell.angle_gamma   90.00
#
_symmetry.space_group_name_H-M   'P 1'
#
loop_
_entity.id
_entity.type
_entity.pdbx_description
1 polymer ?
#
loop_
_entity_poly.entity_id
_entity_poly.type
_entity_poly.pdbx_seq_one_letter_code
_entity_poly.pdbx_strand_id
1 'polypeptide(L)'
;EHTYPEIAERLNARGLRPAGLVRLGRANARFTALRVAYLAKTYGLRPRFDRLRDRGLLTKQEAAARLKIHEHTLVRWAKHGIVTRHAYEAAAYLYEIPRQKPPVKHSSRWDLLVDRTTALKNARRA
;
A
#
# COMPACT_ATOMS: atom_id res chain seq x y z
N GLU A 1 3.44 -2.84 8.09
CA GLU A 1 2.75 -1.62 7.62
C GLU A 1 1.27 -1.89 7.64
N HIS A 2 0.51 -1.23 8.51
CA HIS A 2 -0.90 -1.52 8.72
C HIS A 2 -1.75 -0.30 8.34
N THR A 3 -2.91 -0.55 7.73
CA THR A 3 -3.93 0.48 7.48
C THR A 3 -4.51 0.98 8.82
N TYR A 4 -5.09 2.18 8.88
CA TYR A 4 -5.79 2.64 10.09
C TYR A 4 -6.88 1.68 10.59
N PRO A 5 -7.72 1.04 9.73
CA PRO A 5 -8.62 -0.01 10.18
C PRO A 5 -7.88 -1.22 10.77
N GLU A 6 -6.82 -1.73 10.13
CA GLU A 6 -6.03 -2.84 10.70
C GLU A 6 -5.36 -2.48 12.03
N ILE A 7 -4.89 -1.23 12.19
CA ILE A 7 -4.35 -0.74 13.46
C ILE A 7 -5.47 -0.73 14.50
N ALA A 8 -6.65 -0.24 14.16
CA ALA A 8 -7.80 -0.25 15.06
C ALA A 8 -8.17 -1.67 15.49
N GLU A 9 -8.22 -2.62 14.56
CA GLU A 9 -8.45 -4.04 14.86
C GLU A 9 -7.38 -4.63 15.77
N ARG A 10 -6.10 -4.37 15.49
CA ARG A 10 -4.99 -4.84 16.36
C ARG A 10 -5.05 -4.25 17.76
N LEU A 11 -5.37 -2.96 17.88
CA LEU A 11 -5.53 -2.31 19.18
C LEU A 11 -6.72 -2.90 19.94
N ASN A 12 -7.83 -3.17 19.25
CA ASN A 12 -9.00 -3.82 19.83
C ASN A 12 -8.72 -5.26 20.27
N ALA A 13 -7.99 -6.03 19.45
CA ALA A 13 -7.58 -7.41 19.72
C ALA A 13 -6.62 -7.51 20.92
N ARG A 14 -5.77 -6.50 21.12
CA ARG A 14 -4.90 -6.38 22.32
C ARG A 14 -5.65 -5.97 23.58
N GLY A 15 -6.97 -5.81 23.53
CA GLY A 15 -7.79 -5.39 24.68
C GLY A 15 -7.65 -3.92 25.04
N LEU A 16 -6.89 -3.13 24.29
CA LEU A 16 -6.73 -1.70 24.56
C LEU A 16 -8.05 -0.97 24.31
N ARG A 17 -8.33 0.05 25.12
CA ARG A 17 -9.52 0.89 25.01
C ARG A 17 -9.12 2.37 24.97
N PRO A 18 -9.82 3.22 24.20
CA PRO A 18 -9.54 4.64 24.17
C PRO A 18 -9.90 5.27 25.52
N ALA A 19 -8.88 5.74 26.25
CA ALA A 19 -9.00 6.26 27.63
C ALA A 19 -10.05 7.36 27.82
N GLY A 20 -10.33 8.18 26.79
CA GLY A 20 -11.29 9.29 26.86
C GLY A 20 -12.77 8.89 26.95
N LEU A 21 -13.13 7.61 26.78
CA LEU A 21 -14.54 7.15 26.84
C LEU A 21 -14.89 6.37 28.11
N VAL A 22 -13.90 6.04 28.93
CA VAL A 22 -14.09 5.41 30.24
C VAL A 22 -14.88 6.33 31.18
N ARG A 23 -14.71 7.66 31.06
CA ARG A 23 -15.40 8.68 31.87
C ARG A 23 -16.87 8.90 31.50
N LEU A 24 -17.35 8.41 30.36
CA LEU A 24 -18.70 8.72 29.84
C LEU A 24 -19.65 7.50 29.87
N GLY A 25 -19.39 6.51 30.73
CA GLY A 25 -20.16 5.27 30.79
C GLY A 25 -20.01 4.38 29.54
N ARG A 26 -19.12 4.73 28.60
CA ARG A 26 -18.83 3.95 27.39
C ARG A 26 -17.58 3.08 27.58
N ALA A 27 -17.61 2.25 28.61
CA ALA A 27 -16.54 1.29 28.93
C ALA A 27 -16.21 0.32 27.77
N ASN A 28 -17.16 0.13 26.84
CA ASN A 28 -17.01 -0.72 25.65
C ASN A 28 -16.60 0.02 24.37
N ALA A 29 -16.10 1.24 24.47
CA ALA A 29 -15.63 1.97 23.30
C ALA A 29 -14.49 1.23 22.59
N ARG A 30 -14.68 0.89 21.31
CA ARG A 30 -13.65 0.29 20.46
C ARG A 30 -12.89 1.36 19.69
N PHE A 31 -11.66 1.06 19.29
CA PHE A 31 -10.94 1.86 18.32
C PHE A 31 -11.61 1.73 16.95
N THR A 32 -11.88 2.87 16.32
CA THR A 32 -12.33 3.00 14.93
C THR A 32 -11.21 3.61 14.11
N ALA A 33 -11.16 3.33 12.80
CA ALA A 33 -10.15 3.90 11.88
C ALA A 33 -10.05 5.43 11.99
N LEU A 34 -11.17 6.15 12.06
CA LEU A 34 -11.20 7.61 12.25
C LEU A 34 -10.52 8.05 13.55
N ARG A 35 -10.69 7.28 14.64
CA ARG A 35 -10.11 7.61 15.94
C ARG A 35 -8.61 7.35 15.96
N VAL A 36 -8.16 6.29 15.30
CA VAL A 36 -6.72 6.04 15.10
C VAL A 36 -6.11 7.14 14.24
N ALA A 37 -6.78 7.57 13.17
CA ALA A 37 -6.32 8.68 12.33
C ALA A 37 -6.24 10.00 13.12
N TYR A 38 -7.25 10.28 13.96
CA TYR A 38 -7.26 11.44 14.85
C TYR A 38 -6.08 11.39 15.83
N LEU A 39 -5.90 10.28 16.55
CA LEU A 39 -4.78 10.10 17.47
C LEU A 39 -3.43 10.23 16.77
N ALA A 40 -3.29 9.64 15.58
CA ALA A 40 -2.08 9.79 14.78
C ALA A 40 -1.79 11.25 14.45
N LYS A 41 -2.81 12.02 14.05
CA LYS A 41 -2.67 13.45 13.78
C LYS A 41 -2.33 14.25 15.05
N THR A 42 -3.03 14.00 16.16
CA THR A 42 -2.83 14.71 17.44
C THR A 42 -1.44 14.49 18.00
N TYR A 43 -0.90 13.27 17.88
CA TYR A 43 0.43 12.92 18.38
C TYR A 43 1.53 13.05 17.33
N GLY A 44 1.25 13.64 16.15
CA GLY A 44 2.23 13.80 15.08
C GLY A 44 2.83 12.48 14.58
N LEU A 45 2.11 11.37 14.72
CA LEU A 45 2.56 10.09 14.20
C LEU A 45 2.57 10.15 12.68
N ARG A 46 3.71 9.77 12.08
CA ARG A 46 3.89 9.76 10.63
C ARG A 46 2.76 8.95 9.96
N PRO A 47 2.01 9.53 9.01
CA PRO A 47 0.98 8.81 8.28
C PRO A 47 1.63 7.68 7.47
N ARG A 48 0.80 6.70 7.12
CA ARG A 48 1.25 5.55 6.33
C ARG A 48 1.82 5.97 4.97
N PHE A 49 1.28 7.05 4.38
CA PHE A 49 1.81 7.63 3.14
C PHE A 49 3.30 7.99 3.29
N ASP A 50 3.65 8.77 4.31
CA ASP A 50 5.04 9.20 4.55
C ASP A 50 5.97 8.01 4.81
N ARG A 51 5.54 7.04 5.63
CA ARG A 51 6.35 5.83 5.88
C ARG A 51 6.59 5.00 4.61
N LEU A 52 5.63 4.96 3.69
CA LEU A 52 5.79 4.28 2.40
C LEU A 52 6.66 5.11 1.45
N ARG A 53 6.59 6.44 1.50
CA ARG A 53 7.47 7.33 0.74
C ARG A 53 8.92 7.24 1.22
N ASP A 54 9.17 7.14 2.53
CA ASP A 54 10.51 6.96 3.11
C ASP A 54 11.19 5.66 2.61
N ARG A 55 10.39 4.61 2.35
CA ARG A 55 10.88 3.36 1.74
C ARG A 55 11.20 3.48 0.25
N GLY A 56 10.93 4.63 -0.36
CA GLY A 56 11.13 4.88 -1.78
C GLY A 56 9.99 4.38 -2.69
N LEU A 57 8.78 4.17 -2.15
CA LEU A 57 7.61 3.89 -2.99
C LEU A 57 7.17 5.16 -3.72
N LEU A 58 6.74 4.98 -4.96
CA LEU A 58 6.40 6.05 -5.88
C LEU A 58 4.89 6.16 -6.07
N THR A 59 4.40 7.37 -6.33
CA THR A 59 3.01 7.56 -6.75
C THR A 59 2.78 6.97 -8.14
N LYS A 60 1.52 6.80 -8.54
CA LYS A 60 1.16 6.30 -9.88
C LYS A 60 1.82 7.13 -11.00
N GLN A 61 1.82 8.46 -10.83
CA GLN A 61 2.42 9.41 -11.77
C GLN A 61 3.94 9.31 -11.80
N GLU A 62 4.59 9.33 -10.62
CA GLU A 62 6.05 9.20 -10.51
C GLU A 62 6.53 7.86 -11.08
N ALA A 63 5.81 6.78 -10.81
CA ALA A 63 6.13 5.46 -11.31
C ALA A 63 5.95 5.34 -12.83
N ALA A 64 4.86 5.90 -13.35
CA ALA A 64 4.60 5.99 -14.79
C ALA A 64 5.70 6.78 -15.51
N ALA A 65 6.08 7.95 -14.96
CA ALA A 65 7.15 8.79 -15.48
C ALA A 65 8.51 8.07 -15.46
N ARG A 66 8.85 7.40 -14.35
CA ARG A 66 10.11 6.66 -14.20
C ARG A 66 10.23 5.49 -15.18
N LEU A 67 9.12 4.82 -15.47
CA LEU A 67 9.06 3.70 -16.43
C LEU A 67 8.78 4.16 -17.87
N LYS A 68 8.53 5.47 -18.09
CA LYS A 68 8.08 6.04 -19.38
C LYS A 68 6.87 5.31 -19.97
N ILE A 69 5.91 4.95 -19.11
CA ILE A 69 4.66 4.27 -19.51
C ILE A 69 3.45 5.11 -19.13
N HIS A 70 2.30 4.79 -19.73
CA HIS A 70 1.03 5.37 -19.32
C HIS A 70 0.56 4.78 -17.97
N GLU A 71 -0.08 5.58 -17.15
CA GLU A 71 -0.60 5.18 -15.83
C GLU A 71 -1.53 3.95 -15.89
N HIS A 72 -2.33 3.84 -16.94
CA HIS A 72 -3.22 2.68 -17.14
C HIS A 72 -2.44 1.37 -17.34
N THR A 73 -1.29 1.44 -18.01
CA THR A 73 -0.39 0.30 -18.18
C THR A 73 0.20 -0.13 -16.84
N LEU A 74 0.57 0.82 -15.99
CA LEU A 74 1.08 0.54 -14.64
C LEU A 74 0.03 -0.18 -13.78
N VAL A 75 -1.24 0.26 -13.82
CA VAL A 75 -2.34 -0.42 -13.11
C VAL A 75 -2.51 -1.86 -13.60
N ARG A 76 -2.46 -2.08 -14.91
CA ARG A 76 -2.54 -3.41 -15.51
C ARG A 76 -1.37 -4.30 -15.04
N TRP A 77 -0.15 -3.77 -15.06
CA TRP A 77 1.03 -4.48 -14.58
C TRP A 77 0.94 -4.86 -13.11
N ALA A 78 0.40 -3.96 -12.28
CA ALA A 78 0.17 -4.26 -10.87
C ALA A 78 -0.93 -5.31 -10.66
N LYS A 79 -2.01 -5.30 -11.47
CA LYS A 79 -3.04 -6.35 -11.45
C LYS A 79 -2.48 -7.72 -11.79
N HIS A 80 -1.51 -7.78 -12.69
CA HIS A 80 -0.83 -9.01 -13.08
C HIS A 80 0.34 -9.39 -12.15
N GLY A 81 0.73 -8.53 -11.20
CA GLY A 81 1.82 -8.81 -10.25
C GLY A 81 3.23 -8.60 -10.82
N ILE A 82 3.36 -7.89 -11.94
CA ILE A 82 4.66 -7.46 -12.50
C ILE A 82 5.26 -6.36 -11.62
N VAL A 83 4.41 -5.45 -11.12
CA VAL A 83 4.77 -4.37 -10.20
C VAL A 83 4.05 -4.59 -8.88
N THR A 84 4.75 -4.45 -7.76
CA THR A 84 4.13 -4.53 -6.43
C THR A 84 3.43 -3.20 -6.14
N ARG A 85 2.14 -3.27 -5.81
CA ARG A 85 1.37 -2.10 -5.35
C ARG A 85 1.03 -2.26 -3.87
N HIS A 86 1.11 -1.15 -3.15
CA HIS A 86 0.76 -1.05 -1.75
C HIS A 86 -0.39 -0.04 -1.62
N ALA A 87 -1.59 -0.54 -1.34
CA ALA A 87 -2.74 0.32 -1.09
C ALA A 87 -2.49 1.07 0.22
N TYR A 88 -2.45 2.41 0.25
CA TYR A 88 -2.34 3.18 1.49
C TYR A 88 -3.71 3.58 2.05
N GLU A 89 -4.70 3.73 1.17
CA GLU A 89 -6.10 4.05 1.44
C GLU A 89 -7.02 3.16 0.57
N ALA A 90 -8.34 3.21 0.79
CA ALA A 90 -9.32 2.36 0.12
C ALA A 90 -9.23 2.36 -1.42
N ALA A 91 -8.82 3.48 -2.04
CA ALA A 91 -8.69 3.61 -3.49
C ALA A 91 -7.31 4.12 -3.97
N ALA A 92 -6.35 4.29 -3.06
CA ALA A 92 -5.08 4.94 -3.39
C ALA A 92 -3.88 4.01 -3.16
N TYR A 93 -3.00 3.96 -4.15
CA TYR A 93 -1.91 2.99 -4.24
C TYR A 93 -0.58 3.69 -4.46
N LEU A 94 0.43 3.22 -3.73
CA LEU A 94 1.83 3.51 -3.98
C LEU A 94 2.47 2.28 -4.64
N TYR A 95 3.39 2.52 -5.56
CA TYR A 95 4.01 1.49 -6.39
C TYR A 95 5.47 1.31 -6.03
N GLU A 96 5.89 0.07 -5.93
CA GLU A 96 7.27 -0.31 -5.72
C GLU A 96 7.86 -0.76 -7.05
N ILE A 97 8.81 0.01 -7.58
CA ILE A 97 9.48 -0.31 -8.83
C ILE A 97 10.81 -0.99 -8.48
N PRO A 98 11.04 -2.24 -8.93
CA PRO A 98 12.32 -2.90 -8.71
C PRO A 98 13.44 -2.10 -9.38
N ARG A 99 14.40 -1.61 -8.58
CA ARG A 99 15.49 -0.74 -9.05
C ARG A 99 16.45 -1.47 -10.01
N GLN A 100 16.61 -2.78 -9.86
CA GLN A 100 17.63 -3.55 -10.57
C GLN A 100 17.21 -4.05 -11.96
N LYS A 101 15.93 -4.35 -12.16
CA LYS A 101 15.37 -4.77 -13.46
C LYS A 101 13.98 -4.17 -13.63
N PRO A 102 13.88 -2.88 -13.97
CA PRO A 102 12.58 -2.26 -14.20
C PRO A 102 11.89 -2.98 -15.37
N PRO A 103 10.60 -3.34 -15.23
CA PRO A 103 9.88 -3.99 -16.31
C PRO A 103 9.82 -3.05 -17.53
N VAL A 104 10.32 -3.53 -18.67
CA VAL A 104 10.32 -2.77 -19.93
C VAL A 104 9.00 -3.01 -20.66
N LYS A 105 8.47 -1.97 -21.32
CA LYS A 105 7.25 -2.11 -22.13
C LYS A 105 7.56 -2.97 -23.36
N HIS A 106 6.84 -4.08 -23.52
CA HIS A 106 6.88 -4.92 -24.72
C HIS A 106 5.48 -5.01 -25.33
N SER A 107 5.41 -5.26 -26.63
CA SER A 107 4.15 -5.45 -27.33
C SER A 107 3.52 -6.76 -26.89
N SER A 108 2.27 -6.71 -26.41
CA SER A 108 1.51 -7.89 -25.99
C SER A 108 1.22 -8.87 -27.13
N ARG A 109 1.45 -8.46 -28.39
CA ARG A 109 1.38 -9.36 -29.56
C ARG A 109 2.47 -10.43 -29.54
N TRP A 110 3.63 -10.12 -28.95
CA TRP A 110 4.81 -10.97 -28.95
C TRP A 110 5.27 -11.36 -27.54
N ASP A 111 4.74 -10.71 -26.51
CA ASP A 111 5.14 -10.93 -25.11
C ASP A 111 3.93 -10.67 -24.18
N LEU A 112 3.10 -11.70 -24.01
CA LEU A 112 1.89 -11.63 -23.18
C LEU A 112 2.27 -11.34 -21.73
N LEU A 113 1.47 -10.49 -21.07
CA LEU A 113 1.72 -10.14 -19.65
C LEU A 113 1.73 -11.37 -18.74
N VAL A 114 0.98 -12.42 -19.09
CA VAL A 114 0.92 -13.68 -18.32
C VAL A 114 2.25 -14.41 -18.38
N ASP A 115 2.86 -14.52 -19.56
CA ASP A 115 4.15 -15.20 -19.75
C ASP A 115 5.26 -14.46 -19.00
N ARG A 116 5.24 -13.12 -19.07
CA ARG A 116 6.17 -12.27 -18.30
C ARG A 116 6.04 -12.46 -16.80
N THR A 117 4.82 -12.59 -16.28
CA THR A 117 4.61 -12.85 -14.85
C THR A 117 5.11 -14.21 -14.45
N THR A 118 4.96 -15.22 -15.31
CA THR A 118 5.44 -16.57 -15.08
C THR A 118 6.96 -16.59 -15.06
N ALA A 119 7.61 -15.93 -16.02
CA ALA A 119 9.06 -15.74 -16.04
C ALA A 119 9.59 -15.03 -14.77
N LEU A 120 8.91 -13.96 -14.33
CA LEU A 120 9.28 -13.27 -13.09
C LEU A 120 9.09 -14.13 -11.82
N LYS A 121 8.06 -14.97 -11.78
CA LYS A 121 7.85 -15.92 -10.67
C LYS A 121 8.94 -16.98 -10.65
N ASN A 122 9.31 -17.51 -11.81
CA ASN A 122 10.37 -18.51 -11.93
C ASN A 122 11.74 -17.93 -11.55
N ALA A 123 12.05 -16.70 -12.00
CA ALA A 123 13.30 -16.01 -11.65
C ALA A 123 13.42 -15.61 -10.16
N ARG A 124 12.32 -15.61 -9.40
CA ARG A 124 12.32 -15.40 -7.94
C ARG A 124 12.46 -16.71 -7.15
N ARG A 125 12.26 -17.86 -7.81
CA ARG A 125 12.34 -19.20 -7.20
C ARG A 125 13.68 -19.88 -7.41
N ALA A 126 14.41 -19.49 -8.46
CA ALA A 126 15.80 -19.88 -8.70
C ALA A 126 16.76 -18.97 -7.92
#